data_AF-A0A0F9M6Z3-F1
#
_entry.id   AF-A0A0F9M6Z3-F1
#
_cell.length_a   1.000
_cell.length_b   1.000
_cell.length_c   1.000
_cell.angle_alpha   90.00
_cell.angle_beta   90.00
_cell.angle_gamma   90.00
#
_symmetry.space_group_name_H-M   'P 1'
#
loop_
_entity.id
_entity.type
_entity.pdbx_description
1 polymer ?
#
loop_
_entity_poly.entity_id
_entity_poly.type
_entity_poly.pdbx_seq_one_letter_code
_entity_poly.pdbx_strand_id
1 'polypeptide(L)' 'DKIIKNLARRKLKYGHQYCPCRMISGNEEMVAKIICPCEYHTEEIRQNDICNCDLFVSPNYKPVPAI' A
#
# COMPACT_ATOMS: atom_id res chain seq x y z
N ASP A 1 11.11 1.98 -7.59
CA ASP A 1 11.32 2.46 -6.19
C ASP A 1 10.32 3.55 -5.71
N LYS A 2 9.47 4.11 -6.60
CA LYS A 2 8.47 5.15 -6.29
C LYS A 2 7.62 4.88 -5.03
N ILE A 3 7.12 3.66 -4.83
CA ILE A 3 6.24 3.32 -3.70
C ILE A 3 6.98 3.44 -2.37
N ILE A 4 8.17 2.82 -2.27
CA ILE A 4 9.02 2.84 -1.09
C ILE A 4 9.40 4.28 -0.71
N LYS A 5 9.80 5.09 -1.70
CA LYS A 5 10.12 6.52 -1.49
C LYS A 5 8.93 7.31 -0.92
N ASN A 6 7.72 7.06 -1.41
CA ASN A 6 6.52 7.73 -0.91
C ASN A 6 6.14 7.28 0.51
N LEU A 7 6.27 6.00 0.83
CA LEU A 7 6.08 5.48 2.19
C LEU A 7 7.03 6.18 3.18
N ALA A 8 8.32 6.29 2.82
CA ALA A 8 9.31 6.99 3.63
C ALA A 8 8.96 8.47 3.82
N ARG A 9 8.58 9.19 2.73
CA ARG A 9 8.16 10.60 2.81
C ARG A 9 6.94 10.79 3.71
N ARG A 10 5.95 9.90 3.63
CA ARG A 10 4.74 9.96 4.47
C ARG A 10 5.05 9.68 5.93
N LYS A 11 5.95 8.72 6.21
CA LYS A 11 6.44 8.46 7.58
C LYS A 11 7.11 9.68 8.18
N LEU A 12 7.96 10.38 7.41
CA LEU A 12 8.63 11.61 7.86
C LEU A 12 7.64 12.76 8.09
N LYS A 13 6.63 12.92 7.23
CA LYS A 13 5.69 14.04 7.28
C LYS A 13 4.55 13.85 8.28
N TYR A 14 4.06 12.63 8.44
CA TYR A 14 2.81 12.32 9.16
C TYR A 14 3.01 11.30 10.30
N GLY A 15 4.25 10.89 10.60
CA GLY A 15 4.57 9.93 11.66
C GLY A 15 4.44 8.46 11.26
N HIS A 16 3.64 8.14 10.25
CA HIS A 16 3.42 6.75 9.79
C HIS A 16 3.51 6.60 8.27
N GLN A 17 3.85 5.39 7.84
CA GLN A 17 3.98 4.99 6.43
C GLN A 17 2.61 4.74 5.76
N TYR A 18 1.76 5.76 5.65
CA TYR A 18 0.43 5.60 5.03
C TYR A 18 0.52 5.18 3.56
N CYS A 19 -0.30 4.22 3.09
CA CYS A 19 -0.27 3.68 1.73
C CYS A 19 -0.36 4.81 0.70
N PRO A 20 0.64 4.96 -0.20
CA PRO A 20 0.62 6.01 -1.21
C PRO A 20 -0.57 5.91 -2.17
N CYS A 21 -1.15 4.72 -2.28
CA CYS A 21 -2.34 4.41 -3.06
C CYS A 21 -3.65 4.97 -2.50
N ARG A 22 -3.68 5.42 -1.24
CA ARG A 22 -4.90 5.89 -0.56
C ARG A 22 -4.74 7.33 -0.07
N MET A 23 -5.88 8.02 0.00
CA MET A 23 -5.97 9.39 0.47
C MET A 23 -5.99 9.41 2.01
N ILE A 24 -5.18 10.29 2.61
CA ILE A 24 -5.25 10.59 4.03
C ILE A 24 -6.40 11.59 4.20
N SER A 25 -7.53 11.14 4.73
CA SER A 25 -8.67 12.01 5.07
C SER A 25 -8.50 12.57 6.49
N GLY A 26 -9.39 13.46 6.92
CA GLY A 26 -9.43 13.94 8.30
C GLY A 26 -10.11 12.98 9.29
N ASN A 27 -10.50 11.78 8.85
CA ASN A 27 -11.13 10.78 9.72
C ASN A 27 -10.05 9.82 10.26
N GLU A 28 -9.75 9.93 11.55
CA GLU A 28 -8.69 9.16 12.22
C GLU A 28 -8.87 7.64 12.07
N GLU A 29 -10.11 7.14 12.15
CA GLU A 29 -10.40 5.71 12.00
C GLU A 29 -10.01 5.22 10.60
N MET A 30 -10.33 6.00 9.56
CA MET A 30 -9.98 5.67 8.18
C MET A 30 -8.47 5.80 7.92
N VAL A 31 -7.81 6.75 8.58
CA VAL A 31 -6.37 6.95 8.45
C VAL A 31 -5.57 5.79 9.07
N ALA A 32 -6.05 5.21 10.18
CA ALA A 32 -5.42 4.05 10.79
C ALA A 32 -5.39 2.83 9.84
N LYS A 33 -6.50 2.59 9.11
CA LYS A 33 -6.64 1.45 8.17
C LYS A 33 -5.66 1.49 7.00
N ILE A 34 -5.11 2.67 6.69
CA ILE A 34 -4.21 2.88 5.55
C ILE A 34 -2.73 2.92 5.93
N ILE A 35 -2.33 2.67 7.19
CA ILE A 35 -0.91 2.50 7.56
C ILE A 35 -0.36 1.25 6.87
N CYS A 36 0.74 1.35 6.13
CA CYS A 36 1.33 0.19 5.44
C CYS A 36 2.03 -0.76 6.43
N PRO A 37 1.79 -2.08 6.39
CA PRO A 37 0.87 -2.81 5.50
C PRO A 37 -0.61 -2.53 5.86
N CYS A 38 -1.40 -2.03 4.90
CA CYS A 38 -2.76 -1.54 5.16
C CYS A 38 -3.78 -2.67 5.27
N GLU A 39 -4.86 -2.48 6.04
CA GLU A 39 -5.87 -3.54 6.29
C GLU A 39 -6.42 -4.18 4.99
N TYR A 40 -6.50 -3.38 3.92
CA TYR A 40 -6.98 -3.82 2.60
C TYR A 40 -6.01 -4.75 1.85
N HIS A 41 -4.70 -4.70 2.13
CA HIS A 41 -3.70 -5.37 1.31
C HIS A 41 -3.92 -6.89 1.24
N THR A 42 -4.39 -7.50 2.33
CA THR A 42 -4.61 -8.94 2.41
C THR A 42 -5.70 -9.38 1.45
N GLU A 43 -6.82 -8.66 1.45
CA GLU A 43 -7.95 -8.98 0.57
C GLU A 43 -7.62 -8.66 -0.89
N GLU A 44 -6.90 -7.57 -1.15
CA GLU A 44 -6.42 -7.23 -2.51
C GLU A 44 -5.50 -8.33 -3.06
N ILE A 45 -4.55 -8.83 -2.26
CA ILE A 45 -3.68 -9.94 -2.64
C ILE A 45 -4.49 -11.23 -2.84
N ARG A 46 -5.49 -11.51 -1.98
CA ARG A 46 -6.35 -12.69 -2.11
C ARG A 46 -7.16 -12.67 -3.41
N GLN A 47 -7.62 -11.50 -3.84
CA GLN A 47 -8.46 -11.34 -5.03
C GLN A 47 -7.65 -11.22 -6.34
N ASN A 48 -6.53 -10.49 -6.30
CA ASN A 48 -5.80 -10.07 -7.50
C ASN A 48 -4.35 -10.59 -7.57
N ASP A 49 -3.91 -11.41 -6.61
CA ASP A 49 -2.52 -11.84 -6.41
C ASP A 49 -1.52 -10.70 -6.15
N ILE A 50 -1.98 -9.45 -6.05
CA ILE A 50 -1.17 -8.26 -5.84
C ILE A 50 -1.96 -7.21 -5.06
N CYS A 51 -1.30 -6.50 -4.14
CA CYS A 51 -1.91 -5.36 -3.49
C CYS A 51 -2.06 -4.19 -4.47
N ASN A 52 -3.01 -3.29 -4.25
CA ASN A 52 -3.33 -2.21 -5.20
C ASN A 52 -2.19 -1.19 -5.44
N CYS A 53 -1.11 -1.26 -4.65
CA CYS A 53 0.07 -0.41 -4.82
C CYS A 53 1.29 -1.15 -5.39
N ASP A 54 1.11 -2.40 -5.82
CA ASP A 54 2.11 -3.29 -6.41
C ASP A 54 3.35 -3.55 -5.53
N LEU A 55 3.25 -3.33 -4.22
CA LEU A 55 4.35 -3.54 -3.28
C LEU A 55 4.43 -4.98 -2.76
N PHE A 56 3.26 -5.58 -2.50
CA PHE A 56 3.11 -6.93 -1.99
C PHE A 56 2.36 -7.77 -3.01
N VAL A 57 2.78 -9.03 -3.13
CA VAL A 57 2.23 -10.01 -4.06
C VAL A 57 1.97 -11.32 -3.33
N SER A 58 1.08 -12.14 -3.88
CA SER A 58 0.90 -13.52 -3.42
C SER A 58 2.12 -14.37 -3.83
N PRO A 59 2.33 -15.53 -3.18
CA PRO A 59 3.36 -16.49 -3.61
C PRO A 59 3.17 -17.00 -5.06
N ASN A 60 1.96 -16.92 -5.60
CA ASN A 60 1.61 -17.41 -6.94
C ASN A 60 1.65 -16.30 -8.01
N TYR A 61 1.95 -15.07 -7.62
CA TYR A 61 1.97 -13.93 -8.53
C TYR A 61 2.95 -14.15 -9.68
N LYS A 62 2.47 -13.89 -10.90
CA LYS A 62 3.28 -13.94 -12.12
C LYS A 62 3.52 -12.52 -12.61
N PRO A 63 4.78 -12.03 -12.62
CA PRO A 63 5.07 -10.69 -13.09
C PRO A 63 4.72 -10.55 -14.57
N VAL A 64 4.03 -9.46 -14.90
CA VAL A 64 3.81 -9.07 -16.30
C VAL A 64 5.14 -8.55 -16.85
N PRO A 65 5.59 -8.99 -18.03
CA PRO A 65 6.79 -8.45 -18.65
C PRO A 65 6.68 -6.94 -18.80
N ALA A 66 7.73 -6.22 -18.41
CA ALA A 66 7.83 -4.80 -18.73
C ALA A 66 7.90 -4.67 -20.25
N ILE A 67 6.91 -3.98 -20.81
CA ILE A 67 6.84 -3.63 -22.24
C ILE A 67 7.87 -2.54 -22.52
#